data_AF-A0AAE3KAW6-F1
#
_entry.id   AF-A0AAE3KAW6-F1
#
_cell.length_a   1.000
_cell.length_b   1.000
_cell.length_c   1.000
_cell.angle_alpha   90.00
_cell.angle_beta   90.00
_cell.angle_gamma   90.00
#
_symmetry.space_group_name_H-M   'P 1'
#
loop_
_entity.id
_entity.type
_entity.pdbx_description
1 polymer ?
#
loop_
_entity_poly.entity_id
_entity_poly.type
_entity_poly.pdbx_seq_one_letter_code
_entity_poly.pdbx_strand_id
1 'polypeptide(L)'
;MIDVDYYSFRQLLKQAADRGGRIEKRDTERWNAYVKEHNINETGARAIAATRFESPTSVIISLGGDSDGLYVYSDMEEGCLRLVYQT
;
A
#
# COMPACT_ATOMS: atom_id res chain seq x y z
N MET A 1 2.74 -8.76 -6.84
CA MET A 1 1.95 -8.37 -5.65
C MET A 1 1.32 -9.61 -5.07
N ILE A 2 1.09 -9.64 -3.76
CA ILE A 2 0.44 -10.75 -3.07
C ILE A 2 -0.86 -10.27 -2.43
N ASP A 3 -1.81 -11.20 -2.27
CA ASP A 3 -3.02 -10.95 -1.50
C ASP A 3 -2.70 -10.78 -0.02
N VAL A 4 -3.39 -9.83 0.60
CA VAL A 4 -3.40 -9.61 2.04
C VAL A 4 -4.85 -9.65 2.49
N ASP A 5 -5.11 -10.34 3.59
CA ASP A 5 -6.44 -10.35 4.21
C ASP A 5 -6.90 -8.90 4.47
N TYR A 6 -8.04 -8.54 3.90
CA TYR A 6 -8.52 -7.16 3.88
C TYR A 6 -8.79 -6.63 5.28
N TYR A 7 -9.41 -7.42 6.16
CA TYR A 7 -9.73 -6.95 7.51
C TYR A 7 -8.48 -6.78 8.37
N SER A 8 -7.50 -7.68 8.23
CA SER A 8 -6.18 -7.54 8.85
C SER A 8 -5.47 -6.29 8.33
N PHE A 9 -5.53 -6.03 7.02
CA PHE A 9 -5.02 -4.79 6.44
C PHE A 9 -5.74 -3.55 7.00
N ARG A 10 -7.06 -3.57 7.18
CA ARG A 10 -7.80 -2.42 7.74
C ARG A 10 -7.36 -2.11 9.18
N GLN A 11 -7.04 -3.12 9.98
CA GLN A 11 -6.46 -2.92 11.32
C GLN A 11 -5.06 -2.30 11.24
N LEU A 12 -4.20 -2.80 10.34
CA LEU A 12 -2.87 -2.24 10.09
C LEU A 12 -2.94 -0.78 9.60
N LEU A 13 -3.85 -0.49 8.67
CA LEU A 13 -4.07 0.84 8.12
C LEU A 13 -4.49 1.83 9.21
N LYS A 14 -5.36 1.41 10.13
CA LYS A 14 -5.75 2.20 11.29
C LYS A 14 -4.55 2.45 12.20
N GLN A 15 -3.81 1.41 12.56
CA GLN A 15 -2.60 1.53 13.38
C GLN A 15 -1.57 2.48 12.75
N ALA A 16 -1.39 2.41 11.43
CA ALA A 16 -0.50 3.28 10.69
C ALA A 16 -0.97 4.74 10.72
N ALA A 17 -2.27 4.99 10.61
CA ALA A 17 -2.82 6.34 10.77
C ALA A 17 -2.57 6.88 12.18
N ASP A 18 -2.85 6.08 13.21
CA ASP A 18 -2.71 6.47 14.62
C ASP A 18 -1.25 6.78 15.00
N ARG A 19 -0.28 6.14 14.33
CA ARG A 19 1.16 6.30 14.58
C ARG A 19 1.86 7.19 13.56
N GLY A 20 1.13 7.82 12.65
CA GLY A 20 1.69 8.67 11.59
C GLY A 20 2.44 7.91 10.48
N GLY A 21 2.38 6.58 10.46
CA GLY A 21 2.99 5.72 9.43
C GLY A 21 2.15 5.52 8.16
N ARG A 22 0.92 6.04 8.10
CA ARG A 22 0.10 6.02 6.89
C ARG A 22 0.53 7.17 5.97
N ILE A 23 0.99 6.83 4.77
CA ILE A 23 1.39 7.80 3.75
C ILE A 23 0.43 7.64 2.56
N GLU A 24 -0.33 8.69 2.28
CA GLU A 24 -1.28 8.74 1.18
C GLU A 24 -0.66 9.42 -0.04
N LYS A 25 -1.19 9.16 -1.23
CA LYS A 25 -0.64 9.75 -2.47
C LYS A 25 -0.69 11.29 -2.52
N ARG A 26 -1.55 11.91 -1.71
CA ARG A 26 -1.61 13.38 -1.51
C ARG A 26 -0.46 13.94 -0.67
N ASP A 27 0.20 13.10 0.14
CA ASP A 27 1.41 13.44 0.90
C ASP A 27 2.62 13.27 -0.03
N THR A 28 2.73 14.17 -1.00
CA THR A 28 3.65 14.03 -2.15
C THR A 28 5.11 13.91 -1.72
N GLU A 29 5.52 14.61 -0.67
CA GLU A 29 6.90 14.57 -0.16
C GLU A 29 7.24 13.19 0.41
N ARG A 30 6.46 12.71 1.40
CA ARG A 30 6.73 11.42 2.05
C ARG A 30 6.51 10.25 1.11
N TRP A 31 5.52 10.36 0.21
CA TRP A 31 5.25 9.36 -0.81
C TRP A 31 6.44 9.19 -1.75
N ASN A 32 6.92 10.29 -2.34
CA ASN A 32 8.02 10.24 -3.31
C ASN A 32 9.33 9.80 -2.64
N ALA A 33 9.57 10.21 -1.39
CA ALA A 33 10.72 9.75 -0.62
C ALA A 33 10.73 8.23 -0.47
N TYR A 34 9.61 7.65 -0.02
CA TYR A 34 9.47 6.20 0.18
C TYR A 34 9.59 5.42 -1.13
N VAL A 35 8.91 5.87 -2.19
CA VAL A 35 8.98 5.23 -3.52
C VAL A 35 10.41 5.18 -4.04
N LYS A 36 11.14 6.28 -3.90
CA LYS A 36 12.54 6.37 -4.33
C LYS A 36 13.46 5.49 -3.50
N GLU A 37 13.37 5.57 -2.18
CA GLU A 37 14.19 4.79 -1.24
C GLU A 37 14.04 3.29 -1.49
N HIS A 38 12.81 2.83 -1.72
CA HIS A 38 12.51 1.42 -1.91
C HIS A 38 12.40 0.99 -3.39
N ASN A 39 12.80 1.83 -4.34
CA ASN A 39 12.78 1.54 -5.78
C ASN A 39 11.43 0.96 -6.28
N ILE A 40 10.32 1.56 -5.83
CA ILE A 40 8.97 1.05 -6.11
C ILE A 40 8.55 1.39 -7.54
N ASN A 41 8.22 0.36 -8.33
CA ASN A 41 7.54 0.54 -9.61
C ASN A 41 6.03 0.72 -9.40
N GLU A 42 5.61 1.95 -9.10
CA GLU A 42 4.22 2.30 -8.85
C GLU A 42 3.30 2.00 -10.05
N THR A 43 3.77 2.28 -11.27
CA THR A 43 3.01 2.05 -12.49
C THR A 43 2.70 0.56 -12.67
N GLY A 44 3.69 -0.30 -12.46
CA GLY A 44 3.52 -1.75 -12.50
C GLY A 44 2.59 -2.26 -11.41
N ALA A 45 2.77 -1.80 -10.16
CA ALA A 45 1.91 -2.18 -9.05
C ALA A 45 0.44 -1.79 -9.30
N ARG A 46 0.21 -0.57 -9.79
CA ARG A 46 -1.14 -0.08 -10.11
C ARG A 46 -1.76 -0.81 -11.30
N ALA A 47 -0.98 -1.15 -12.32
CA ALA A 47 -1.46 -1.95 -13.45
C ALA A 47 -1.92 -3.35 -13.00
N ILE A 48 -1.15 -4.00 -12.11
CA ILE A 48 -1.55 -5.29 -11.53
C ILE A 48 -2.81 -5.15 -10.67
N ALA A 49 -2.90 -4.10 -9.84
CA ALA A 49 -4.09 -3.89 -9.01
C ALA A 49 -5.36 -3.64 -9.84
N ALA A 50 -5.24 -2.90 -10.95
CA ALA A 50 -6.35 -2.60 -11.84
C ALA A 50 -6.92 -3.82 -12.57
N THR A 51 -6.23 -4.98 -12.57
CA THR A 51 -6.81 -6.23 -13.09
C THR A 51 -7.73 -6.92 -12.07
N ARG A 52 -7.69 -6.50 -10.80
CA ARG A 52 -8.47 -7.09 -9.71
C ARG A 52 -9.49 -6.15 -9.11
N PHE A 53 -9.24 -4.85 -9.14
CA PHE A 53 -10.09 -3.84 -8.52
C PHE A 53 -10.53 -2.79 -9.55
N GLU A 54 -11.78 -2.39 -9.48
CA GLU A 54 -12.38 -1.39 -10.38
C GLU A 54 -11.83 0.02 -10.09
N SER A 55 -11.74 0.38 -8.80
CA SER A 55 -11.28 1.71 -8.35
C SER A 55 -10.32 1.62 -7.15
N PRO A 56 -9.11 1.04 -7.33
CA PRO A 56 -8.20 0.81 -6.22
C PRO A 56 -7.55 2.09 -5.67
N THR A 57 -7.44 2.12 -4.34
CA THR A 57 -6.70 3.14 -3.58
C THR A 57 -5.32 2.62 -3.21
N SER A 58 -4.29 3.44 -3.42
CA SER A 58 -2.92 3.13 -3.04
C SER A 58 -2.54 3.84 -1.75
N VAL A 59 -1.86 3.14 -0.85
CA VAL A 59 -1.37 3.67 0.42
C VAL A 59 -0.04 3.02 0.78
N ILE A 60 0.86 3.76 1.40
CA ILE A 60 2.09 3.21 1.96
C ILE A 60 1.93 3.10 3.48
N ILE A 61 2.35 1.95 4.02
CA ILE A 61 2.53 1.74 5.46
C ILE A 61 4.02 1.82 5.76
N SER A 62 4.40 2.72 6.66
CA SER A 62 5.77 2.89 7.15
C SER A 62 5.76 2.98 8.67
N LEU A 63 5.83 1.81 9.31
CA LEU A 63 5.85 1.62 10.76
C LEU A 63 7.20 1.11 11.28
N GLY A 64 8.17 0.89 10.37
CA GLY A 64 9.50 0.38 10.67
C GLY A 64 9.54 -1.14 10.90
N GLY A 65 8.67 -1.90 10.24
CA GLY A 65 8.60 -3.36 10.41
C GLY A 65 8.26 -4.14 9.15
N ASP A 66 8.12 -5.46 9.29
CA ASP A 66 7.91 -6.39 8.15
C ASP A 66 6.61 -6.16 7.39
N SER A 67 5.67 -5.39 7.95
CA SER A 67 4.41 -5.02 7.31
C SER A 67 4.52 -3.73 6.49
N ASP A 68 5.68 -3.08 6.44
CA ASP A 68 5.87 -1.86 5.67
C ASP A 68 5.81 -2.12 4.16
N GLY A 69 5.35 -1.14 3.40
CA GLY A 69 5.36 -1.21 1.94
C GLY A 69 4.17 -0.52 1.28
N LEU A 70 4.12 -0.66 -0.04
CA LEU A 70 3.00 -0.20 -0.87
C LEU A 70 1.87 -1.23 -0.83
N TYR A 71 0.70 -0.76 -0.40
CA TYR A 71 -0.57 -1.48 -0.44
C TYR A 71 -1.49 -0.85 -1.47
N VAL A 72 -2.30 -1.69 -2.09
CA VAL A 72 -3.38 -1.27 -2.99
C VAL A 72 -4.64 -2.02 -2.59
N TYR A 73 -5.70 -1.30 -2.25
CA TYR A 73 -6.92 -1.88 -1.71
C TYR A 73 -8.17 -1.32 -2.36
N SER A 74 -9.27 -2.06 -2.25
CA SER A 74 -10.61 -1.56 -2.56
C SER A 74 -11.55 -1.86 -1.39
N ASP A 75 -12.29 -0.84 -0.97
CA ASP A 75 -13.32 -0.98 0.06
C ASP A 75 -14.62 -1.60 -0.52
N MET A 76 -14.85 -1.49 -1.84
CA MET A 76 -16.04 -2.06 -2.49
C MET A 76 -15.91 -3.57 -2.72
N GLU A 77 -14.73 -4.02 -3.16
CA GLU A 77 -14.42 -5.43 -3.36
C GLU A 77 -13.85 -6.11 -2.11
N GLU A 78 -13.71 -5.37 -1.00
CA GLU A 78 -13.13 -5.84 0.28
C GLU A 78 -11.81 -6.62 0.08
N GLY A 79 -10.92 -6.06 -0.73
CA GLY A 79 -9.69 -6.70 -1.17
C GLY A 79 -8.44 -5.84 -0.95
N CYS A 80 -7.30 -6.48 -0.71
CA CYS A 80 -6.03 -5.81 -0.53
C CYS A 80 -4.88 -6.59 -1.17
N LEU A 81 -3.99 -5.85 -1.85
CA LEU A 81 -2.76 -6.35 -2.44
C LEU A 81 -1.58 -5.61 -1.84
N ARG A 82 -0.49 -6.33 -1.56
CA ARG A 82 0.78 -5.75 -1.13
C ARG A 82 1.84 -5.98 -2.21
N LEU A 83 2.61 -4.93 -2.49
CA LEU A 83 3.85 -5.07 -3.23
C LEU A 83 4.91 -5.72 -2.32
N VAL A 84 5.38 -6.90 -2.71
CA VAL A 84 6.53 -7.57 -2.10
C VAL A 84 7.70 -7.48 -3.05
N TYR A 85 8.86 -7.11 -2.54
CA TYR A 85 10.11 -7.14 -3.27
C TYR A 85 10.55 -8.59 -3.43
N GLN A 86 10.92 -9.01 -4.64
CA GLN A 86 11.73 -10.20 -4.81
C GLN A 86 13.17 -9.77 -4.53
N THR A 87 13.74 -10.30 -3.46
CA THR A 87 15.19 -10.18 -3.17
C THR A 87 15.98 -11.06 -4.13
#